data_AF-A0A523WCY2-F1
#
_entry.id   AF-A0A523WCY2-F1
#
_cell.length_a   1.000
_cell.length_b   1.000
_cell.length_c   1.000
_cell.angle_alpha   90.00
_cell.angle_beta   90.00
_cell.angle_gamma   90.00
#
_symmetry.space_group_name_H-M   'P 1'
#
loop_
_entity.id
_entity.type
_entity.pdbx_description
1 polymer ?
#
loop_
_entity_poly.entity_id
_entity_poly.type
_entity_poly.pdbx_seq_one_letter_code
_entity_poly.pdbx_strand_id
1 'polypeptide(L)'
;MSETEILGSILSGGKAEETLIVSSVERTGTLRRGAIIAHDTLNETILLQVTNKITWADVSEQDLYLMSENESLAYKIIQRSPKSYVLRCVPVGVIRDEGDGPQIFSEPISFMADRTPEVRSLNSKERKLIYERGDLLVGRTVDGFQVAFPINDLLQRHLSVIGMTGCGKSYFLGLLCEELAKHKAAILIIDPHNEYLPMAQTMPKEVNRMLYSVGSAVGLNTYTLDVKKISAYDFQHFTGMREGSTSILQNTIQNLRRTKPEYTIFDILNRLDFITQNGQASEATAAMWARNYLRNLAHTGFIGTSEPPIKEMTGANQISVVAMSGVKERIQQFVATSILQRIFQARKEDRIPPLILIIEEAHRFAPSAEKVSSSAIMRTLAAEGRKFGICLVVVSQRPSRLDSTVLSQCVTNIVMKVKNPMDLTRIRESAENVTEEVVRKLPRFEKGEALIMGEAFPISIRFKVRSDRKTEHGGRNVDFEKAWLEDAAKNDIKRFEFPDEL
;
A
#
# COMPACT_ATOMS: atom_id res chain seq x y z
N MET A 1 -16.39 -21.54 -28.77
CA MET A 1 -17.30 -21.89 -27.66
C MET A 1 -16.43 -22.42 -26.54
N SER A 2 -16.17 -21.65 -25.48
CA SER A 2 -15.67 -22.25 -24.24
C SER A 2 -16.90 -22.56 -23.39
N GLU A 3 -17.30 -23.82 -23.36
CA GLU A 3 -18.47 -24.28 -22.65
C GLU A 3 -18.36 -23.93 -21.17
N THR A 4 -19.41 -23.30 -20.65
CA THR A 4 -19.62 -23.19 -19.22
C THR A 4 -19.84 -24.57 -18.65
N GLU A 5 -19.03 -24.95 -17.67
CA GLU A 5 -19.17 -26.24 -17.00
C GLU A 5 -20.05 -26.12 -15.75
N ILE A 6 -21.03 -27.01 -15.61
CA ILE A 6 -21.85 -27.15 -14.41
C ILE A 6 -20.96 -27.73 -13.30
N LEU A 7 -20.88 -27.02 -12.19
CA LEU A 7 -20.05 -27.35 -11.03
C LEU A 7 -20.85 -28.06 -9.96
N GLY A 8 -22.15 -27.79 -9.80
CA GLY A 8 -22.96 -28.42 -8.77
C GLY A 8 -24.32 -27.75 -8.61
N SER A 9 -24.99 -28.02 -7.51
CA SER A 9 -26.31 -27.47 -7.19
C SER A 9 -26.35 -26.80 -5.82
N ILE A 10 -27.13 -25.74 -5.72
CA ILE A 10 -27.40 -25.01 -4.48
C ILE A 10 -28.28 -25.90 -3.59
N LEU A 11 -27.77 -26.25 -2.41
CA LEU A 11 -28.52 -26.98 -1.38
C LEU A 11 -29.38 -26.07 -0.52
N SER A 12 -28.83 -24.91 -0.14
CA SER A 12 -29.51 -23.95 0.71
C SER A 12 -29.03 -22.55 0.39
N GLY A 13 -29.98 -21.66 0.08
CA GLY A 13 -29.82 -20.22 0.07
C GLY A 13 -30.72 -19.64 1.14
N GLY A 14 -30.13 -19.06 2.18
CA GLY A 14 -30.85 -18.36 3.24
C GLY A 14 -30.36 -16.92 3.33
N LYS A 15 -31.23 -16.01 3.80
CA LYS A 15 -31.02 -14.56 3.87
C LYS A 15 -29.56 -14.18 4.18
N ALA A 16 -28.92 -13.60 3.16
CA ALA A 16 -27.86 -12.61 3.19
C ALA A 16 -26.40 -12.98 3.54
N GLU A 17 -26.02 -14.21 3.90
CA GLU A 17 -24.59 -14.43 4.26
C GLU A 17 -23.90 -15.65 3.64
N GLU A 18 -24.53 -16.82 3.50
CA GLU A 18 -23.83 -17.99 2.93
C GLU A 18 -24.75 -18.84 2.03
N THR A 19 -24.21 -19.25 0.88
CA THR A 19 -24.82 -20.22 -0.04
C THR A 19 -24.02 -21.52 0.03
N LEU A 20 -24.71 -22.63 0.25
CA LEU A 20 -24.11 -23.96 0.23
C LEU A 20 -24.36 -24.61 -1.13
N ILE A 21 -23.29 -25.06 -1.77
CA ILE A 21 -23.34 -25.78 -3.05
C ILE A 21 -22.80 -27.18 -2.82
N VAL A 22 -23.54 -28.19 -3.26
CA VAL A 22 -23.04 -29.57 -3.33
C VAL A 22 -22.65 -29.91 -4.74
N SER A 23 -21.56 -30.65 -4.84
CA SER A 23 -21.02 -31.14 -6.09
C SER A 23 -20.39 -32.51 -5.89
N SER A 24 -20.70 -33.44 -6.79
CA SER A 24 -19.95 -34.69 -6.98
C SER A 24 -19.01 -34.61 -8.20
N VAL A 25 -18.84 -33.42 -8.79
CA VAL A 25 -18.02 -33.21 -9.98
C VAL A 25 -16.56 -33.12 -9.57
N GLU A 26 -15.70 -34.01 -10.10
CA GLU A 26 -14.27 -34.04 -9.76
C GLU A 26 -13.58 -32.68 -9.95
N ARG A 27 -13.98 -31.93 -10.98
CA ARG A 27 -13.42 -30.62 -11.31
C ARG A 27 -13.71 -29.54 -10.26
N THR A 28 -14.75 -29.70 -9.44
CA THR A 28 -14.97 -28.89 -8.23
C THR A 28 -13.82 -29.05 -7.24
N GLY A 29 -13.14 -30.20 -7.27
CA GLY A 29 -11.89 -30.44 -6.56
C GLY A 29 -10.78 -29.44 -6.92
N THR A 30 -10.80 -28.86 -8.13
CA THR A 30 -9.79 -27.89 -8.59
C THR A 30 -10.07 -26.45 -8.14
N LEU A 31 -11.33 -26.12 -7.79
CA LEU A 31 -11.70 -24.77 -7.36
C LEU A 31 -10.99 -24.39 -6.06
N ARG A 32 -10.42 -23.19 -6.03
CA ARG A 32 -9.72 -22.68 -4.84
C ARG A 32 -10.59 -21.66 -4.10
N ARG A 33 -10.25 -21.42 -2.83
CA ARG A 33 -10.89 -20.36 -2.04
C ARG A 33 -10.60 -19.00 -2.69
N GLY A 34 -11.63 -18.20 -2.91
CA GLY A 34 -11.57 -16.93 -3.64
C GLY A 34 -11.95 -17.03 -5.12
N ALA A 35 -12.16 -18.25 -5.64
CA ALA A 35 -12.74 -18.47 -6.97
C ALA A 35 -14.11 -17.80 -7.08
N ILE A 36 -14.43 -17.25 -8.24
CA ILE A 36 -15.78 -16.76 -8.55
C ILE A 36 -16.44 -17.74 -9.50
N ILE A 37 -17.66 -18.12 -9.17
CA ILE A 37 -18.54 -19.00 -9.94
C ILE A 37 -19.88 -18.28 -10.17
N ALA A 38 -20.65 -18.76 -11.13
CA ALA A 38 -21.87 -18.11 -11.59
C ALA A 38 -23.09 -19.00 -11.36
N HIS A 39 -24.18 -18.37 -10.95
CA HIS A 39 -25.50 -18.98 -10.88
C HIS A 39 -26.46 -18.14 -11.71
N ASP A 40 -27.05 -18.72 -12.76
CA ASP A 40 -27.97 -18.00 -13.63
C ASP A 40 -29.39 -18.02 -13.07
N THR A 41 -30.02 -16.86 -13.10
CA THR A 41 -31.45 -16.68 -12.83
C THR A 41 -32.16 -16.28 -14.12
N LEU A 42 -33.48 -16.04 -14.06
CA LEU A 42 -34.24 -15.58 -15.22
C LEU A 42 -33.74 -14.25 -15.81
N ASN A 43 -33.26 -13.34 -14.96
CA ASN A 43 -32.98 -11.95 -15.35
C ASN A 43 -31.52 -11.55 -15.18
N GLU A 44 -30.74 -12.30 -14.39
CA GLU A 44 -29.39 -11.91 -13.99
C GLU A 44 -28.51 -13.14 -13.69
N THR A 45 -27.20 -12.96 -13.78
CA THR A 45 -26.22 -13.95 -13.34
C THR A 45 -25.65 -13.52 -11.99
N ILE A 46 -25.92 -14.32 -10.96
CA ILE A 46 -25.38 -14.12 -9.60
C ILE A 46 -23.94 -14.63 -9.54
N LEU A 47 -23.04 -13.78 -9.05
CA LEU A 47 -21.64 -14.12 -8.81
C LEU A 47 -21.45 -14.57 -7.36
N LEU A 48 -20.95 -15.79 -7.20
CA LEU A 48 -20.69 -16.42 -5.92
C LEU A 48 -19.17 -16.57 -5.74
N GLN A 49 -18.62 -16.10 -4.63
CA GLN A 49 -17.21 -16.31 -4.29
C GLN A 49 -17.06 -17.48 -3.33
N VAL A 50 -16.23 -18.46 -3.68
CA VAL A 50 -15.95 -19.65 -2.87
C VAL A 50 -15.18 -19.23 -1.60
N THR A 51 -15.82 -19.30 -0.45
CA THR A 51 -15.23 -18.96 0.84
C THR A 51 -14.55 -20.15 1.50
N ASN A 52 -15.17 -21.32 1.40
CA ASN A 52 -14.66 -22.54 1.97
C ASN A 52 -15.01 -23.74 1.08
N LYS A 53 -14.22 -24.80 1.18
CA LYS A 53 -14.43 -26.07 0.48
C LYS A 53 -14.22 -27.20 1.48
N ILE A 54 -15.24 -28.04 1.60
CA ILE A 54 -15.21 -29.28 2.37
C ILE A 54 -15.21 -30.41 1.35
N THR A 55 -14.35 -31.40 1.56
CA THR A 55 -14.24 -32.58 0.70
C THR A 55 -14.39 -33.81 1.58
N TRP A 56 -15.21 -34.77 1.13
CA TRP A 56 -15.28 -36.09 1.74
C TRP A 56 -15.26 -37.17 0.67
N ALA A 57 -14.98 -38.40 1.10
CA ALA A 57 -15.06 -39.58 0.27
C ALA A 57 -16.43 -40.21 0.45
N ASP A 58 -17.12 -40.53 -0.64
CA ASP A 58 -18.34 -41.32 -0.60
C ASP A 58 -17.95 -42.80 -0.48
N VAL A 59 -18.17 -43.36 0.70
CA VAL A 59 -17.75 -44.72 1.07
C VAL A 59 -19.00 -45.58 1.28
N SER A 60 -18.99 -46.81 0.75
CA SER A 60 -20.07 -47.77 1.00
C SER A 60 -20.05 -48.27 2.44
N GLU A 61 -21.17 -48.78 2.97
CA GLU A 61 -21.20 -49.37 4.32
C GLU A 61 -20.17 -50.49 4.50
N GLN A 62 -19.96 -51.31 3.46
CA GLN A 62 -18.99 -52.39 3.50
C GLN A 62 -17.56 -51.87 3.59
N ASP A 63 -17.22 -50.82 2.85
CA ASP A 63 -15.92 -50.19 2.93
C ASP A 63 -15.74 -49.48 4.29
N LEU A 64 -16.77 -48.84 4.83
CA LEU A 64 -16.76 -48.26 6.19
C LEU A 64 -16.43 -49.30 7.26
N TYR A 65 -17.00 -50.50 7.16
CA TYR A 65 -16.66 -51.61 8.06
C TYR A 65 -15.18 -52.01 7.94
N LEU A 66 -14.67 -52.15 6.71
CA LEU A 66 -13.25 -52.45 6.45
C LEU A 66 -12.31 -51.34 6.96
N MET A 67 -12.74 -50.08 6.89
CA MET A 67 -11.99 -48.95 7.44
C MET A 67 -11.89 -49.01 8.96
N SER A 68 -12.94 -49.51 9.63
CA SER A 68 -12.99 -49.62 11.09
C SER A 68 -12.06 -50.72 11.64
N GLU A 69 -11.86 -51.78 10.85
CA GLU A 69 -11.02 -52.93 11.21
C GLU A 69 -9.54 -52.74 10.85
N ASN A 70 -9.21 -51.85 9.89
CA ASN A 70 -7.83 -51.66 9.43
C ASN A 70 -7.54 -50.24 8.92
N GLU A 71 -6.78 -49.49 9.71
CA GLU A 71 -6.39 -48.11 9.43
C GLU A 71 -5.55 -47.95 8.14
N SER A 72 -4.72 -48.95 7.80
CA SER A 72 -3.95 -48.95 6.55
C SER A 72 -4.82 -49.15 5.31
N LEU A 73 -5.94 -49.88 5.44
CA LEU A 73 -6.95 -49.99 4.38
C LEU A 73 -7.75 -48.69 4.27
N ALA A 74 -7.99 -47.99 5.38
CA ALA A 74 -8.79 -46.77 5.40
C ALA A 74 -8.24 -45.70 4.46
N TYR A 75 -6.93 -45.50 4.44
CA TYR A 75 -6.30 -44.55 3.53
C TYR A 75 -6.50 -44.93 2.05
N LYS A 76 -6.35 -46.21 1.70
CA LYS A 76 -6.55 -46.70 0.32
C LYS A 76 -8.00 -46.58 -0.14
N ILE A 77 -8.95 -46.88 0.76
CA ILE A 77 -10.39 -46.73 0.52
C ILE A 77 -10.71 -45.25 0.27
N ILE A 78 -10.27 -44.34 1.15
CA ILE A 78 -10.48 -42.89 0.99
C ILE A 78 -9.90 -42.37 -0.34
N GLN A 79 -8.77 -42.91 -0.80
CA GLN A 79 -8.15 -42.49 -2.06
C GLN A 79 -8.90 -42.95 -3.30
N ARG A 80 -9.46 -44.17 -3.30
CA ARG A 80 -10.18 -44.72 -4.46
C ARG A 80 -11.66 -44.32 -4.53
N SER A 81 -12.25 -43.92 -3.41
CA SER A 81 -13.65 -43.55 -3.32
C SER A 81 -13.95 -42.25 -4.10
N PRO A 82 -15.13 -42.16 -4.75
CA PRO A 82 -15.62 -40.92 -5.33
C PRO A 82 -15.58 -39.78 -4.30
N LYS A 83 -15.24 -38.58 -4.76
CA LYS A 83 -15.16 -37.40 -3.91
C LYS A 83 -16.40 -36.55 -4.12
N SER A 84 -17.02 -36.17 -3.01
CA SER A 84 -18.04 -35.14 -2.97
C SER A 84 -17.52 -33.90 -2.26
N TYR A 85 -18.09 -32.76 -2.67
CA TYR A 85 -17.65 -31.44 -2.29
C TYR A 85 -18.84 -30.61 -1.79
N VAL A 86 -18.63 -29.89 -0.69
CA VAL A 86 -19.47 -28.76 -0.29
C VAL A 86 -18.67 -27.49 -0.40
N LEU A 87 -19.14 -26.58 -1.23
CA LEU A 87 -18.64 -25.21 -1.29
C LEU A 87 -19.50 -24.35 -0.40
N ARG A 88 -18.86 -23.61 0.50
CA ARG A 88 -19.47 -22.41 1.08
C ARG A 88 -19.12 -21.25 0.17
N CYS A 89 -20.13 -20.49 -0.22
CA CYS A 89 -19.97 -19.33 -1.06
C CYS A 89 -20.68 -18.12 -0.47
N VAL A 90 -20.18 -16.93 -0.77
CA VAL A 90 -20.84 -15.67 -0.48
C VAL A 90 -21.24 -15.02 -1.80
N PRO A 91 -22.47 -14.51 -1.95
CA PRO A 91 -22.81 -13.67 -3.09
C PRO A 91 -21.95 -12.39 -3.06
N VAL A 92 -21.33 -12.05 -4.19
CA VAL A 92 -20.43 -10.88 -4.29
C VAL A 92 -20.92 -9.82 -5.27
N GLY A 93 -21.82 -10.16 -6.18
CA GLY A 93 -22.42 -9.21 -7.13
C GLY A 93 -23.27 -9.92 -8.17
N VAL A 94 -23.89 -9.15 -9.05
CA VAL A 94 -24.71 -9.66 -10.15
C VAL A 94 -24.24 -9.10 -11.49
N ILE A 95 -24.41 -9.88 -12.55
CA ILE A 95 -24.27 -9.41 -13.93
C ILE A 95 -25.66 -9.27 -14.53
N ARG A 96 -25.98 -8.09 -15.06
CA ARG A 96 -27.20 -7.81 -15.83
C ARG A 96 -26.84 -7.27 -17.19
N ASP A 97 -27.62 -7.62 -18.20
CA ASP A 97 -27.50 -7.03 -19.52
C ASP A 97 -28.30 -5.72 -19.53
N GLU A 98 -27.60 -4.59 -19.62
CA GLU A 98 -28.23 -3.30 -19.85
C GLU A 98 -28.13 -2.94 -21.33
N GLY A 99 -28.83 -1.89 -21.79
CA GLY A 99 -28.85 -1.52 -23.21
C GLY A 99 -27.47 -1.29 -23.86
N ASP A 100 -26.43 -1.06 -23.04
CA ASP A 100 -25.02 -0.89 -23.44
C ASP A 100 -24.15 -2.15 -23.24
N GLY A 101 -24.77 -3.30 -22.90
CA GLY A 101 -24.13 -4.59 -22.66
C GLY A 101 -24.08 -5.01 -21.18
N PRO A 102 -23.41 -6.14 -20.88
CA PRO A 102 -23.39 -6.71 -19.54
C PRO A 102 -22.57 -5.85 -18.56
N GLN A 103 -23.17 -5.52 -17.42
CA GLN A 103 -22.55 -4.74 -16.34
C GLN A 103 -22.59 -5.49 -15.01
N ILE A 104 -21.63 -5.21 -14.13
CA ILE A 104 -21.51 -5.82 -12.80
C ILE A 104 -22.04 -4.86 -11.74
N PHE A 105 -22.94 -5.33 -10.89
CA PHE A 105 -23.53 -4.56 -9.79
C PHE A 105 -23.19 -5.16 -8.42
N SER A 106 -22.91 -4.29 -7.47
CA SER A 106 -22.61 -4.61 -6.08
C SER A 106 -23.89 -4.52 -5.22
N GLU A 107 -24.77 -5.50 -5.31
CA GLU A 107 -26.05 -5.48 -4.57
C GLU A 107 -26.07 -6.50 -3.44
N PRO A 108 -26.74 -6.22 -2.29
CA PRO A 108 -27.04 -7.23 -1.28
C PRO A 108 -27.99 -8.26 -1.89
N ILE A 109 -27.46 -9.40 -2.28
CA ILE A 109 -28.24 -10.41 -2.99
C ILE A 109 -29.08 -11.20 -1.98
N SER A 110 -30.35 -10.81 -1.84
CA SER A 110 -31.38 -11.68 -1.28
C SER A 110 -31.89 -12.62 -2.37
N PHE A 111 -31.14 -13.69 -2.65
CA PHE A 111 -31.64 -14.73 -3.56
C PHE A 111 -32.42 -15.78 -2.78
N MET A 112 -33.71 -15.93 -3.10
CA MET A 112 -34.39 -17.21 -2.85
C MET A 112 -33.99 -18.15 -3.97
N ALA A 113 -33.59 -19.38 -3.64
CA ALA A 113 -33.30 -20.41 -4.63
C ALA A 113 -34.46 -20.49 -5.64
N ASP A 114 -34.26 -19.91 -6.83
CA ASP A 114 -35.19 -20.02 -7.94
C ASP A 114 -35.11 -21.45 -8.53
N ARG A 115 -35.98 -21.78 -9.49
CA ARG A 115 -36.21 -23.15 -9.98
C ARG A 115 -34.99 -23.90 -10.54
N THR A 116 -33.88 -23.23 -10.82
CA THR A 116 -32.63 -23.88 -11.25
C THR A 116 -31.59 -23.76 -10.15
N PRO A 117 -31.21 -24.85 -9.45
CA PRO A 117 -30.20 -24.76 -8.40
C PRO A 117 -28.78 -24.80 -8.97
N GLU A 118 -28.58 -24.85 -10.30
CA GLU A 118 -27.28 -25.14 -10.89
C GLU A 118 -26.31 -23.97 -10.77
N VAL A 119 -25.07 -24.31 -10.40
CA VAL A 119 -23.95 -23.38 -10.36
C VAL A 119 -22.93 -23.83 -11.38
N ARG A 120 -22.39 -22.88 -12.13
CA ARG A 120 -21.45 -23.10 -13.23
C ARG A 120 -20.18 -22.26 -13.09
N SER A 121 -19.16 -22.63 -13.84
CA SER A 121 -17.97 -21.81 -14.02
C SER A 121 -18.29 -20.54 -14.83
N LEU A 122 -17.45 -19.50 -14.65
CA LEU A 122 -17.52 -18.28 -15.46
C LEU A 122 -17.20 -18.59 -16.92
N ASN A 123 -17.95 -18.00 -17.84
CA ASN A 123 -17.65 -18.05 -19.28
C ASN A 123 -16.55 -17.04 -19.66
N SER A 124 -16.08 -17.08 -20.91
CA SER A 124 -14.99 -16.20 -21.37
C SER A 124 -15.34 -14.71 -21.34
N LYS A 125 -16.60 -14.33 -21.59
CA LYS A 125 -17.04 -12.93 -21.57
C LYS A 125 -17.08 -12.40 -20.14
N GLU A 126 -17.66 -13.17 -19.22
CA GLU A 126 -17.70 -12.85 -17.79
C GLU A 126 -16.30 -12.74 -17.18
N ARG A 127 -15.39 -13.66 -17.51
CA ARG A 127 -13.98 -13.60 -17.05
C ARG A 127 -13.30 -12.31 -17.49
N LYS A 128 -13.49 -11.90 -18.75
CA LYS A 128 -12.95 -10.65 -19.26
C LYS A 128 -13.56 -9.44 -18.54
N LEU A 129 -14.88 -9.45 -18.39
CA LEU A 129 -15.62 -8.39 -17.71
C LEU A 129 -15.20 -8.22 -16.25
N ILE A 130 -14.87 -9.31 -15.55
CA ILE A 130 -14.50 -9.29 -14.13
C ILE A 130 -13.00 -9.02 -13.95
N TYR A 131 -12.13 -9.77 -14.62
CA TYR A 131 -10.70 -9.83 -14.30
C TYR A 131 -9.80 -9.05 -15.26
N GLU A 132 -10.15 -8.93 -16.53
CA GLU A 132 -9.31 -8.35 -17.59
C GLU A 132 -9.83 -6.97 -17.99
N ARG A 133 -10.05 -6.10 -16.99
CA ARG A 133 -10.76 -4.82 -17.15
C ARG A 133 -9.91 -3.67 -17.68
N GLY A 134 -8.62 -3.87 -17.96
CA GLY A 134 -7.76 -2.80 -18.44
C GLY A 134 -6.33 -3.19 -18.73
N ASP A 135 -5.45 -2.20 -18.74
CA ASP A 135 -4.10 -2.34 -19.29
C ASP A 135 -3.02 -2.66 -18.25
N LEU A 136 -3.32 -2.48 -16.95
CA LEU A 136 -2.35 -2.72 -15.88
C LEU A 136 -2.36 -4.19 -15.46
N LEU A 137 -1.54 -5.02 -16.10
CA LEU A 137 -1.43 -6.44 -15.75
C LEU A 137 -0.73 -6.62 -14.39
N VAL A 138 -1.48 -6.99 -13.35
CA VAL A 138 -0.95 -7.08 -11.97
C VAL A 138 -0.66 -8.49 -11.50
N GLY A 139 -1.30 -9.50 -12.07
CA GLY A 139 -1.27 -10.82 -11.47
C GLY A 139 -2.23 -11.82 -12.08
N ARG A 140 -2.54 -12.85 -11.29
CA ARG A 140 -3.52 -13.87 -11.64
C ARG A 140 -4.44 -14.19 -10.47
N THR A 141 -5.68 -14.59 -10.74
CA THR A 141 -6.58 -15.14 -9.73
C THR A 141 -6.00 -16.44 -9.15
N VAL A 142 -6.57 -16.90 -8.04
CA VAL A 142 -6.19 -18.18 -7.43
C VAL A 142 -6.37 -19.37 -8.38
N ASP A 143 -7.28 -19.27 -9.35
CA ASP A 143 -7.55 -20.31 -10.36
C ASP A 143 -6.81 -20.05 -11.69
N GLY A 144 -5.90 -19.07 -11.73
CA GLY A 144 -4.95 -18.87 -12.82
C GLY A 144 -5.39 -17.91 -13.93
N PHE A 145 -6.53 -17.23 -13.81
CA PHE A 145 -6.97 -16.20 -14.77
C PHE A 145 -6.16 -14.92 -14.62
N GLN A 146 -5.85 -14.23 -15.72
CA GLN A 146 -5.12 -12.96 -15.66
C GLN A 146 -5.97 -11.89 -14.97
N VAL A 147 -5.31 -11.02 -14.22
CA VAL A 147 -5.95 -9.86 -13.58
C VAL A 147 -5.26 -8.60 -14.06
N ALA A 148 -6.04 -7.73 -14.70
CA ALA A 148 -5.57 -6.45 -15.21
C ALA A 148 -6.53 -5.31 -14.80
N PHE A 149 -5.96 -4.20 -14.35
CA PHE A 149 -6.71 -3.07 -13.82
C PHE A 149 -6.88 -1.94 -14.84
N PRO A 150 -8.07 -1.33 -14.94
CA PRO A 150 -8.27 -0.09 -15.67
C PRO A 150 -7.55 1.06 -14.97
N ILE A 151 -6.68 1.75 -15.71
CA ILE A 151 -5.83 2.84 -15.19
C ILE A 151 -6.69 3.97 -14.59
N ASN A 152 -7.70 4.41 -15.34
CA ASN A 152 -8.53 5.53 -14.93
C ASN A 152 -9.34 5.20 -13.67
N ASP A 153 -10.00 4.05 -13.62
CA ASP A 153 -10.80 3.68 -12.46
C ASP A 153 -9.93 3.49 -11.22
N LEU A 154 -8.72 2.93 -11.38
CA LEU A 154 -7.76 2.76 -10.30
C LEU A 154 -7.25 4.11 -9.74
N LEU A 155 -6.92 5.06 -10.62
CA LEU A 155 -6.22 6.28 -10.23
C LEU A 155 -7.14 7.47 -9.90
N GLN A 156 -8.36 7.51 -10.45
CA GLN A 156 -9.23 8.67 -10.26
C GLN A 156 -9.73 8.84 -8.83
N ARG A 157 -9.74 7.81 -7.98
CA ARG A 157 -10.38 7.86 -6.64
C ARG A 157 -9.47 7.55 -5.46
N HIS A 158 -8.18 7.85 -5.63
CA HIS A 158 -7.13 7.54 -4.67
C HIS A 158 -7.05 6.03 -4.36
N LEU A 159 -5.90 5.61 -3.86
CA LEU A 159 -5.61 4.19 -3.66
C LEU A 159 -5.00 3.97 -2.27
N SER A 160 -5.48 2.97 -1.55
CA SER A 160 -4.78 2.47 -0.37
C SER A 160 -4.12 1.12 -0.68
N VAL A 161 -2.89 0.93 -0.19
CA VAL A 161 -2.18 -0.35 -0.22
C VAL A 161 -1.84 -0.75 1.21
N ILE A 162 -2.53 -1.76 1.71
CA ILE A 162 -2.53 -2.15 3.12
C ILE A 162 -2.03 -3.57 3.29
N GLY A 163 -1.21 -3.80 4.31
CA GLY A 163 -0.68 -5.15 4.60
C GLY A 163 0.44 -5.14 5.62
N MET A 164 0.64 -6.26 6.32
CA MET A 164 1.74 -6.37 7.29
C MET A 164 3.13 -6.34 6.62
N THR A 165 4.19 -6.21 7.41
CA THR A 165 5.58 -6.32 6.92
C THR A 165 5.81 -7.66 6.24
N GLY A 166 6.54 -7.67 5.11
CA GLY A 166 6.91 -8.89 4.40
C GLY A 166 5.80 -9.55 3.56
N CYS A 167 4.57 -9.01 3.54
CA CYS A 167 3.48 -9.58 2.71
C CYS A 167 3.62 -9.28 1.21
N GLY A 168 4.46 -8.31 0.84
CA GLY A 168 4.73 -7.94 -0.56
C GLY A 168 4.20 -6.58 -1.01
N LYS A 169 3.84 -5.65 -0.11
CA LYS A 169 3.36 -4.30 -0.46
C LYS A 169 4.28 -3.55 -1.41
N SER A 170 5.55 -3.37 -1.02
CA SER A 170 6.55 -2.64 -1.81
C SER A 170 6.91 -3.38 -3.10
N TYR A 171 6.76 -4.71 -3.11
CA TYR A 171 6.88 -5.51 -4.33
C TYR A 171 5.74 -5.21 -5.31
N PHE A 172 4.49 -5.24 -4.83
CA PHE A 172 3.30 -4.88 -5.61
C PHE A 172 3.37 -3.44 -6.11
N LEU A 173 3.75 -2.48 -5.27
CA LEU A 173 3.87 -1.08 -5.67
C LEU A 173 4.95 -0.85 -6.72
N GLY A 174 6.10 -1.53 -6.60
CA GLY A 174 7.11 -1.50 -7.65
C GLY A 174 6.59 -2.07 -8.97
N LEU A 175 5.81 -3.15 -8.93
CA LEU A 175 5.15 -3.71 -10.11
C LEU A 175 4.11 -2.75 -10.71
N LEU A 176 3.31 -2.11 -9.86
CA LEU A 176 2.35 -1.10 -10.28
C LEU A 176 3.06 0.09 -10.94
N CYS A 177 4.18 0.54 -10.37
CA CYS A 177 5.01 1.60 -10.96
C CYS A 177 5.55 1.19 -12.34
N GLU A 178 5.98 -0.06 -12.53
CA GLU A 178 6.41 -0.57 -13.84
C GLU A 178 5.29 -0.52 -14.87
N GLU A 179 4.09 -1.00 -14.52
CA GLU A 179 2.95 -0.94 -15.43
C GLU A 179 2.59 0.51 -15.77
N LEU A 180 2.49 1.38 -14.76
CA LEU A 180 2.19 2.80 -14.96
C LEU A 180 3.24 3.54 -15.79
N ALA A 181 4.52 3.17 -15.66
CA ALA A 181 5.60 3.76 -16.46
C ALA A 181 5.45 3.47 -17.96
N LYS A 182 4.90 2.30 -18.35
CA LYS A 182 4.58 2.00 -19.76
C LYS A 182 3.59 3.00 -20.36
N HIS A 183 2.76 3.59 -19.52
CA HIS A 183 1.78 4.62 -19.88
C HIS A 183 2.31 6.04 -19.65
N LYS A 184 3.63 6.22 -19.52
CA LYS A 184 4.29 7.53 -19.37
C LYS A 184 3.80 8.32 -18.14
N ALA A 185 3.39 7.63 -17.08
CA ALA A 185 2.92 8.27 -15.86
C ALA A 185 3.99 9.15 -15.20
N ALA A 186 3.53 10.19 -14.51
CA ALA A 186 4.34 10.97 -13.57
C ALA A 186 4.12 10.40 -12.15
N ILE A 187 5.17 9.88 -11.52
CA ILE A 187 5.11 9.24 -10.21
C ILE A 187 6.09 9.92 -9.27
N LEU A 188 5.62 10.32 -8.09
CA LEU A 188 6.46 10.79 -6.99
C LEU A 188 6.23 9.93 -5.75
N ILE A 189 7.32 9.43 -5.17
CA ILE A 189 7.32 8.58 -3.98
C ILE A 189 7.98 9.32 -2.82
N ILE A 190 7.25 9.46 -1.72
CA ILE A 190 7.77 9.88 -0.41
C ILE A 190 8.17 8.61 0.35
N ASP A 191 9.48 8.40 0.50
CA ASP A 191 10.04 7.13 0.98
C ASP A 191 10.85 7.32 2.28
N PRO A 192 10.24 7.12 3.47
CA PRO A 192 10.92 7.29 4.74
C PRO A 192 11.91 6.17 5.07
N HIS A 193 11.91 5.04 4.33
CA HIS A 193 12.68 3.84 4.64
C HIS A 193 13.61 3.35 3.51
N ASN A 194 13.64 4.06 2.38
CA ASN A 194 14.47 3.77 1.20
C ASN A 194 14.17 2.40 0.55
N GLU A 195 12.91 1.98 0.51
CA GLU A 195 12.51 0.73 -0.14
C GLU A 195 12.44 0.82 -1.67
N TYR A 196 12.29 2.05 -2.21
CA TYR A 196 11.98 2.28 -3.62
C TYR A 196 13.16 2.77 -4.46
N LEU A 197 14.30 3.11 -3.84
CA LEU A 197 15.50 3.53 -4.59
C LEU A 197 15.99 2.45 -5.57
N PRO A 198 16.14 1.15 -5.19
CA PRO A 198 16.59 0.12 -6.13
C PRO A 198 15.63 -0.04 -7.32
N MET A 199 14.33 0.07 -7.07
CA MET A 199 13.30 0.03 -8.09
C MET A 199 13.49 1.17 -9.10
N ALA A 200 13.58 2.40 -8.60
CA ALA A 200 13.70 3.57 -9.45
C ALA A 200 15.03 3.60 -10.21
N GLN A 201 16.13 3.11 -9.62
CA GLN A 201 17.43 3.01 -10.29
C GLN A 201 17.42 2.02 -11.45
N THR A 202 16.67 0.92 -11.33
CA THR A 202 16.61 -0.16 -12.34
C THR A 202 15.46 -0.02 -13.32
N MET A 203 14.69 1.06 -13.24
CA MET A 203 13.72 1.42 -14.28
C MET A 203 14.39 1.56 -15.66
N PRO A 204 13.67 1.25 -16.76
CA PRO A 204 14.18 1.40 -18.12
C PRO A 204 14.76 2.80 -18.38
N LYS A 205 15.79 2.89 -19.24
CA LYS A 205 16.51 4.15 -19.50
C LYS A 205 15.61 5.23 -20.10
N GLU A 206 14.52 4.83 -20.74
CA GLU A 206 13.51 5.68 -21.34
C GLU A 206 12.65 6.41 -20.30
N VAL A 207 12.59 5.90 -19.07
CA VAL A 207 11.89 6.53 -17.94
C VAL A 207 12.83 7.54 -17.28
N ASN A 208 12.39 8.78 -17.13
CA ASN A 208 13.17 9.78 -16.40
C ASN A 208 13.20 9.43 -14.90
N ARG A 209 14.37 9.49 -14.27
CA ARG A 209 14.59 9.03 -12.89
C ARG A 209 15.18 10.16 -12.07
N MET A 210 14.39 10.69 -11.13
CA MET A 210 14.80 11.82 -10.29
C MET A 210 14.85 11.40 -8.83
N LEU A 211 16.05 11.06 -8.36
CA LEU A 211 16.26 10.47 -7.03
C LEU A 211 16.84 11.53 -6.10
N TYR A 212 16.13 11.80 -5.01
CA TYR A 212 16.50 12.77 -4.01
C TYR A 212 16.73 12.10 -2.67
N SER A 213 17.64 12.66 -1.87
CA SER A 213 17.83 12.32 -0.46
C SER A 213 17.68 13.55 0.41
N VAL A 214 16.95 13.39 1.51
CA VAL A 214 16.89 14.37 2.59
C VAL A 214 18.08 14.10 3.51
N GLY A 215 19.07 14.97 3.44
CA GLY A 215 20.39 14.71 3.99
C GLY A 215 21.33 14.13 2.92
N SER A 216 22.58 14.56 2.94
CA SER A 216 23.52 14.26 1.87
C SER A 216 23.75 12.75 1.73
N ALA A 217 23.47 12.21 0.55
CA ALA A 217 23.72 10.82 0.20
C ALA A 217 24.45 10.75 -1.14
N VAL A 218 25.48 9.89 -1.22
CA VAL A 218 26.31 9.75 -2.42
C VAL A 218 25.46 9.23 -3.58
N GLY A 219 25.56 9.90 -4.73
CA GLY A 219 24.87 9.50 -5.96
C GLY A 219 23.39 9.88 -6.03
N LEU A 220 22.87 10.66 -5.08
CA LEU A 220 21.50 11.19 -5.08
C LEU A 220 21.50 12.72 -5.10
N ASN A 221 20.46 13.31 -5.70
CA ASN A 221 20.24 14.75 -5.58
C ASN A 221 19.90 15.09 -4.13
N THR A 222 20.38 16.21 -3.61
CA THR A 222 20.00 16.63 -2.25
C THR A 222 18.67 17.38 -2.29
N TYR A 223 17.70 16.95 -1.49
CA TYR A 223 16.51 17.75 -1.23
C TYR A 223 16.78 18.69 -0.06
N THR A 224 16.80 19.98 -0.35
CA THR A 224 16.96 21.04 0.65
C THR A 224 15.65 21.80 0.86
N LEU A 225 15.42 22.22 2.08
CA LEU A 225 14.44 23.22 2.46
C LEU A 225 15.10 24.60 2.43
N ASP A 226 14.44 25.57 1.80
CA ASP A 226 14.88 26.95 1.85
C ASP A 226 14.73 27.48 3.28
N VAL A 227 15.86 27.83 3.91
CA VAL A 227 15.92 28.38 5.27
C VAL A 227 15.02 29.60 5.46
N LYS A 228 14.75 30.35 4.38
CA LYS A 228 13.86 31.51 4.41
C LYS A 228 12.41 31.12 4.70
N LYS A 229 12.01 29.90 4.37
CA LYS A 229 10.66 29.36 4.60
C LYS A 229 10.49 28.69 5.97
N ILE A 230 11.57 28.51 6.72
CA ILE A 230 11.54 27.88 8.04
C ILE A 230 11.42 28.98 9.11
N SER A 231 10.39 28.89 9.95
CA SER A 231 10.20 29.79 11.09
C SER A 231 10.94 29.30 12.34
N ALA A 232 11.08 30.17 13.34
CA ALA A 232 11.62 29.77 14.64
C ALA A 232 10.79 28.67 15.32
N TYR A 233 9.47 28.66 15.12
CA TYR A 233 8.59 27.63 15.66
C TYR A 233 8.76 26.29 14.95
N ASP A 234 9.07 26.29 13.65
CA ASP A 234 9.42 25.07 12.91
C ASP A 234 10.72 24.48 13.46
N PHE A 235 11.74 25.32 13.66
CA PHE A 235 12.98 24.92 14.32
C PHE A 235 12.73 24.35 15.72
N GLN A 236 11.88 25.00 16.51
CA GLN A 236 11.47 24.48 17.81
C GLN A 236 10.82 23.10 17.69
N HIS A 237 9.95 22.88 16.72
CA HIS A 237 9.30 21.60 16.49
C HIS A 237 10.32 20.50 16.15
N PHE A 238 11.33 20.82 15.33
CA PHE A 238 12.40 19.88 14.94
C PHE A 238 13.31 19.50 16.10
N THR A 239 13.69 20.48 16.93
CA THR A 239 14.76 20.30 17.93
C THR A 239 14.26 20.13 19.35
N GLY A 240 12.99 20.46 19.65
CA GLY A 240 12.46 20.52 21.01
C GLY A 240 12.98 21.74 21.80
N MET A 241 13.27 22.85 21.10
CA MET A 241 13.78 24.08 21.70
C MET A 241 12.80 24.66 22.74
N ARG A 242 13.33 25.28 23.80
CA ARG A 242 12.53 25.99 24.80
C ARG A 242 12.05 27.35 24.27
N GLU A 243 10.93 27.84 24.77
CA GLU A 243 10.30 29.10 24.32
C GLU A 243 11.25 30.30 24.37
N GLY A 244 12.04 30.47 25.42
CA GLY A 244 13.01 31.58 25.50
C GLY A 244 14.05 31.56 24.36
N SER A 245 14.54 30.38 24.00
CA SER A 245 15.44 30.20 22.85
C SER A 245 14.71 30.39 21.52
N THR A 246 13.45 29.95 21.41
CA THR A 246 12.61 30.18 20.23
C THR A 246 12.40 31.68 19.97
N SER A 247 12.09 32.46 21.01
CA SER A 247 11.85 33.91 20.90
C SER A 247 13.10 34.64 20.41
N ILE A 248 14.29 34.29 20.93
CA ILE A 248 15.56 34.86 20.45
C ILE A 248 15.84 34.46 19.01
N LEU A 249 15.59 33.20 18.65
CA LEU A 249 15.73 32.74 17.27
C LEU A 249 14.79 33.48 16.33
N GLN A 250 13.55 33.73 16.74
CA GLN A 250 12.56 34.47 15.96
C GLN A 250 13.04 35.89 15.66
N ASN A 251 13.51 36.61 16.68
CA ASN A 251 14.08 37.95 16.52
C ASN A 251 15.31 37.93 15.61
N THR A 252 16.16 36.90 15.76
CA THR A 252 17.35 36.71 14.92
C THR A 252 16.99 36.51 13.45
N ILE A 253 16.04 35.62 13.15
CA ILE A 253 15.57 35.36 11.78
C ILE A 253 14.92 36.61 11.19
N GLN A 254 14.09 37.34 11.96
CA GLN A 254 13.47 38.57 11.49
C GLN A 254 14.51 39.66 11.18
N ASN A 255 15.53 39.80 12.03
CA ASN A 255 16.63 40.74 11.78
C ASN A 255 17.43 40.36 10.53
N LEU A 256 17.75 39.08 10.35
CA LEU A 256 18.44 38.59 9.15
C LEU A 256 17.62 38.84 7.89
N ARG A 257 16.32 38.52 7.89
CA ARG A 257 15.43 38.78 6.74
C ARG A 257 15.40 40.26 6.33
N ARG A 258 15.58 41.19 7.29
CA ARG A 258 15.62 42.64 7.02
C ARG A 258 16.98 43.13 6.55
N THR A 259 18.07 42.52 7.00
CA THR A 259 19.45 43.03 6.81
C THR A 259 20.22 42.29 5.72
N LYS A 260 19.89 41.02 5.47
CA LYS A 260 20.57 40.13 4.53
C LYS A 260 19.52 39.29 3.79
N PRO A 261 19.08 39.68 2.58
CA PRO A 261 18.02 38.97 1.83
C PRO A 261 18.35 37.51 1.56
N GLU A 262 19.62 37.20 1.29
CA GLU A 262 20.12 35.85 1.09
C GLU A 262 20.98 35.43 2.28
N TYR A 263 20.49 34.49 3.07
CA TYR A 263 21.20 33.98 4.24
C TYR A 263 21.09 32.46 4.32
N THR A 264 22.03 31.86 5.05
CA THR A 264 22.12 30.42 5.31
C THR A 264 21.80 30.14 6.78
N ILE A 265 21.66 28.87 7.13
CA ILE A 265 21.58 28.47 8.54
C ILE A 265 22.84 28.86 9.33
N PHE A 266 24.01 28.93 8.70
CA PHE A 266 25.24 29.35 9.34
C PHE A 266 25.24 30.85 9.68
N ASP A 267 24.56 31.68 8.90
CA ASP A 267 24.36 33.09 9.24
C ASP A 267 23.51 33.26 10.51
N ILE A 268 22.49 32.40 10.68
CA ILE A 268 21.70 32.34 11.92
C ILE A 268 22.61 31.96 13.09
N LEU A 269 23.41 30.90 12.94
CA LEU A 269 24.35 30.45 13.98
C LEU A 269 25.34 31.54 14.37
N ASN A 270 25.93 32.24 13.39
CA ASN A 270 26.87 33.34 13.63
C ASN A 270 26.20 34.51 14.37
N ARG A 271 24.94 34.82 14.05
CA ARG A 271 24.20 35.88 14.73
C ARG A 271 23.85 35.50 16.17
N LEU A 272 23.51 34.23 16.42
CA LEU A 272 23.30 33.73 17.77
C LEU A 272 24.61 33.74 18.57
N ASP A 273 25.74 33.35 17.97
CA ASP A 273 27.07 33.45 18.60
C ASP A 273 27.40 34.89 19.01
N PHE A 274 27.10 35.87 18.15
CA PHE A 274 27.26 37.28 18.48
C PHE A 274 26.41 37.71 19.69
N ILE A 275 25.16 37.25 19.78
CA ILE A 275 24.27 37.54 20.92
C ILE A 275 24.78 36.84 22.19
N THR A 276 25.32 35.63 22.09
CA THR A 276 25.93 34.91 23.21
C THR A 276 27.11 35.66 23.80
N GLN A 277 27.90 36.37 22.99
CA GLN A 277 29.09 37.10 23.44
C GLN A 277 28.79 38.52 23.93
N ASN A 278 27.78 39.19 23.36
CA ASN A 278 27.55 40.63 23.57
C ASN A 278 26.18 40.97 24.20
N GLY A 279 25.29 40.00 24.33
CA GLY A 279 23.93 40.19 24.88
C GLY A 279 23.90 40.23 26.40
N GLN A 280 22.76 40.64 26.96
CA GLN A 280 22.52 40.53 28.41
C GLN A 280 22.52 39.05 28.85
N ALA A 281 22.83 38.76 30.12
CA ALA A 281 23.02 37.39 30.61
C ALA A 281 21.86 36.42 30.26
N SER A 282 20.62 36.88 30.36
CA SER A 282 19.41 36.15 29.98
C SER A 282 19.39 35.82 28.48
N GLU A 283 19.64 36.82 27.64
CA GLU A 283 19.63 36.67 26.18
C GLU A 283 20.79 35.82 25.68
N ALA A 284 21.98 36.02 26.24
CA ALA A 284 23.18 35.25 25.91
C ALA A 284 22.97 33.76 26.17
N THR A 285 22.34 33.41 27.30
CA THR A 285 22.01 32.03 27.66
C THR A 285 21.02 31.43 26.68
N ALA A 286 19.91 32.11 26.39
CA ALA A 286 18.90 31.59 25.46
C ALA A 286 19.41 31.50 24.01
N ALA A 287 20.28 32.42 23.56
CA ALA A 287 20.96 32.37 22.27
C ALA A 287 21.92 31.17 22.18
N MET A 288 22.71 30.92 23.23
CA MET A 288 23.63 29.78 23.31
C MET A 288 22.87 28.46 23.15
N TRP A 289 21.75 28.30 23.85
CA TRP A 289 20.91 27.11 23.70
C TRP A 289 20.31 27.00 22.30
N ALA A 290 19.74 28.08 21.75
CA ALA A 290 19.20 28.09 20.39
C ALA A 290 20.26 27.63 19.37
N ARG A 291 21.48 28.16 19.50
CA ARG A 291 22.63 27.80 18.67
C ARG A 291 22.98 26.32 18.79
N ASN A 292 23.05 25.78 20.00
CA ASN A 292 23.39 24.37 20.23
C ASN A 292 22.36 23.43 19.57
N TYR A 293 21.08 23.76 19.65
CA TYR A 293 20.02 23.00 18.95
C TYR A 293 20.17 23.07 17.43
N LEU A 294 20.42 24.27 16.88
CA LEU A 294 20.52 24.47 15.43
C LEU A 294 21.81 23.91 14.83
N ARG A 295 22.91 23.86 15.58
CA ARG A 295 24.20 23.33 15.08
C ARG A 295 24.05 21.89 14.58
N ASN A 296 23.38 21.04 15.36
CA ASN A 296 23.14 19.66 14.97
C ASN A 296 22.27 19.57 13.70
N LEU A 297 21.32 20.49 13.55
CA LEU A 297 20.44 20.56 12.38
C LEU A 297 21.18 21.05 11.13
N ALA A 298 22.06 22.05 11.26
CA ALA A 298 22.82 22.61 10.14
C ALA A 298 23.70 21.56 9.45
N HIS A 299 24.27 20.61 10.20
CA HIS A 299 25.13 19.55 9.66
C HIS A 299 24.37 18.40 8.99
N THR A 300 23.04 18.36 9.08
CA THR A 300 22.24 17.32 8.41
C THR A 300 22.16 17.52 6.90
N GLY A 301 22.43 18.73 6.39
CA GLY A 301 22.43 19.02 4.95
C GLY A 301 21.05 19.20 4.31
N PHE A 302 19.92 19.04 5.04
CA PHE A 302 18.58 19.25 4.46
C PHE A 302 18.11 20.71 4.50
N ILE A 303 18.86 21.63 5.12
CA ILE A 303 18.53 23.07 5.14
C ILE A 303 19.51 23.79 4.21
N GLY A 304 18.98 24.38 3.14
CA GLY A 304 19.73 25.11 2.14
C GLY A 304 19.16 26.50 1.89
N THR A 305 19.57 27.10 0.78
CA THR A 305 19.11 28.43 0.33
C THR A 305 18.01 28.37 -0.72
N SER A 306 17.69 27.17 -1.22
CA SER A 306 16.64 26.94 -2.21
C SER A 306 16.08 25.53 -2.05
N GLU A 307 14.94 25.27 -2.70
CA GLU A 307 14.32 23.95 -2.80
C GLU A 307 14.37 23.48 -4.26
N PRO A 308 14.52 22.18 -4.54
CA PRO A 308 14.45 21.66 -5.91
C PRO A 308 13.16 22.09 -6.61
N PRO A 309 13.20 22.52 -7.88
CA PRO A 309 12.00 22.90 -8.62
C PRO A 309 11.01 21.74 -8.73
N ILE A 310 9.74 21.96 -8.38
CA ILE A 310 8.72 20.88 -8.46
C ILE A 310 8.60 20.29 -9.86
N LYS A 311 8.78 21.10 -10.92
CA LYS A 311 8.76 20.61 -12.31
C LYS A 311 9.80 19.52 -12.58
N GLU A 312 10.98 19.62 -11.96
CA GLU A 312 12.02 18.59 -12.07
C GLU A 312 11.65 17.31 -11.31
N MET A 313 10.80 17.42 -10.29
CA MET A 313 10.34 16.28 -9.48
C MET A 313 9.08 15.61 -10.04
N THR A 314 8.37 16.22 -10.98
CA THR A 314 7.04 15.76 -11.43
C THR A 314 6.89 15.78 -12.95
N GLY A 315 7.95 15.44 -13.69
CA GLY A 315 7.89 15.35 -15.16
C GLY A 315 6.97 14.24 -15.65
N ALA A 316 6.54 14.32 -16.91
CA ALA A 316 5.87 13.21 -17.57
C ALA A 316 6.87 12.06 -17.84
N ASN A 317 6.39 10.81 -17.87
CA ASN A 317 7.23 9.62 -18.03
C ASN A 317 8.39 9.60 -17.02
N GLN A 318 8.10 9.93 -15.77
CA GLN A 318 9.09 10.14 -14.74
C GLN A 318 8.71 9.41 -13.46
N ILE A 319 9.73 8.83 -12.82
CA ILE A 319 9.65 8.31 -11.45
C ILE A 319 10.64 9.08 -10.59
N SER A 320 10.08 9.73 -9.58
CA SER A 320 10.84 10.48 -8.58
C SER A 320 10.72 9.81 -7.24
N VAL A 321 11.83 9.69 -6.51
CA VAL A 321 11.86 9.15 -5.15
C VAL A 321 12.53 10.17 -4.25
N VAL A 322 11.87 10.50 -3.13
CA VAL A 322 12.44 11.32 -2.07
C VAL A 322 12.71 10.42 -0.87
N ALA A 323 13.96 9.97 -0.81
CA ALA A 323 14.50 9.11 0.24
C ALA A 323 14.77 9.92 1.51
N MET A 324 14.21 9.47 2.64
CA MET A 324 14.36 10.13 3.94
C MET A 324 14.85 9.20 5.05
N SER A 325 15.41 8.04 4.70
CA SER A 325 16.00 7.14 5.70
C SER A 325 17.11 7.83 6.49
N GLY A 326 17.18 7.58 7.79
CA GLY A 326 18.11 8.23 8.71
C GLY A 326 17.67 9.64 9.19
N VAL A 327 16.60 10.19 8.64
CA VAL A 327 16.04 11.49 9.07
C VAL A 327 14.99 11.29 10.16
N LYS A 328 14.99 12.16 11.18
CA LYS A 328 13.98 12.12 12.26
C LYS A 328 12.58 12.34 11.69
N GLU A 329 11.60 11.64 12.26
CA GLU A 329 10.21 11.64 11.77
C GLU A 329 9.60 13.05 11.65
N ARG A 330 9.80 13.94 12.63
CA ARG A 330 9.31 15.33 12.56
C ARG A 330 9.85 16.11 11.36
N ILE A 331 11.10 15.82 10.96
CA ILE A 331 11.72 16.45 9.78
C ILE A 331 11.16 15.81 8.50
N GLN A 332 10.97 14.49 8.47
CA GLN A 332 10.31 13.79 7.35
C GLN A 332 8.91 14.39 7.10
N GLN A 333 8.12 14.54 8.16
CA GLN A 333 6.78 15.14 8.11
C GLN A 333 6.82 16.56 7.56
N PHE A 334 7.78 17.38 7.98
CA PHE A 334 7.90 18.76 7.49
C PHE A 334 8.35 18.85 6.03
N VAL A 335 9.34 18.04 5.63
CA VAL A 335 9.79 17.95 4.24
C VAL A 335 8.64 17.51 3.34
N ALA A 336 7.90 16.48 3.75
CA ALA A 336 6.68 16.06 3.07
C ALA A 336 5.68 17.22 2.98
N THR A 337 5.39 17.94 4.08
CA THR A 337 4.51 19.11 4.04
C THR A 337 4.92 20.13 2.97
N SER A 338 6.19 20.52 2.91
CA SER A 338 6.69 21.46 1.89
C SER A 338 6.47 20.93 0.46
N ILE A 339 6.89 19.69 0.19
CA ILE A 339 6.75 19.07 -1.14
C ILE A 339 5.27 19.02 -1.55
N LEU A 340 4.42 18.50 -0.67
CA LEU A 340 3.01 18.26 -0.92
C LEU A 340 2.23 19.56 -1.15
N GLN A 341 2.50 20.60 -0.37
CA GLN A 341 1.88 21.92 -0.56
C GLN A 341 2.27 22.52 -1.91
N ARG A 342 3.55 22.44 -2.29
CA ARG A 342 4.05 22.99 -3.56
C ARG A 342 3.47 22.23 -4.76
N ILE A 343 3.33 20.90 -4.66
CA ILE A 343 2.68 20.07 -5.69
C ILE A 343 1.21 20.42 -5.81
N PHE A 344 0.48 20.50 -4.70
CA PHE A 344 -0.94 20.85 -4.71
C PHE A 344 -1.17 22.20 -5.37
N GLN A 345 -0.39 23.22 -4.98
CA GLN A 345 -0.49 24.55 -5.59
C GLN A 345 -0.12 24.54 -7.08
N ALA A 346 0.94 23.83 -7.46
CA ALA A 346 1.35 23.73 -8.87
C ALA A 346 0.30 23.02 -9.73
N ARG A 347 -0.43 22.04 -9.19
CA ARG A 347 -1.56 21.40 -9.91
C ARG A 347 -2.80 22.28 -9.99
N LYS A 348 -3.11 23.06 -8.94
CA LYS A 348 -4.19 24.07 -9.00
C LYS A 348 -3.95 25.12 -10.08
N GLU A 349 -2.70 25.45 -10.33
CA GLU A 349 -2.27 26.41 -11.35
C GLU A 349 -1.89 25.74 -12.69
N ASP A 350 -2.14 24.43 -12.83
CA ASP A 350 -1.85 23.62 -14.02
C ASP A 350 -0.39 23.71 -14.52
N ARG A 351 0.57 23.93 -13.61
CA ARG A 351 2.00 24.11 -13.93
C ARG A 351 2.79 22.81 -14.10
N ILE A 352 2.24 21.68 -13.67
CA ILE A 352 2.86 20.34 -13.72
C ILE A 352 1.81 19.33 -14.19
N PRO A 353 2.16 18.19 -14.82
CA PRO A 353 1.17 17.21 -15.28
C PRO A 353 0.40 16.55 -14.11
N PRO A 354 -0.77 15.93 -14.39
CA PRO A 354 -1.39 14.99 -13.47
C PRO A 354 -0.38 13.94 -13.00
N LEU A 355 -0.42 13.59 -11.72
CA LEU A 355 0.59 12.73 -11.12
C LEU A 355 0.04 11.79 -10.07
N ILE A 356 0.79 10.72 -9.85
CA ILE A 356 0.56 9.72 -8.83
C ILE A 356 1.53 10.00 -7.70
N LEU A 357 0.98 10.27 -6.53
CA LEU A 357 1.72 10.62 -5.33
C LEU A 357 1.64 9.47 -4.33
N ILE A 358 2.73 8.72 -4.18
CA ILE A 358 2.83 7.57 -3.29
C ILE A 358 3.44 8.03 -1.97
N ILE A 359 2.71 7.82 -0.87
CA ILE A 359 3.16 8.10 0.50
C ILE A 359 3.38 6.77 1.22
N GLU A 360 4.65 6.36 1.31
CA GLU A 360 5.02 5.17 2.05
C GLU A 360 4.93 5.41 3.56
N GLU A 361 4.45 4.40 4.30
CA GLU A 361 4.12 4.51 5.73
C GLU A 361 3.29 5.76 6.06
N ALA A 362 2.21 5.96 5.31
CA ALA A 362 1.33 7.12 5.39
C ALA A 362 0.84 7.46 6.81
N HIS A 363 0.77 6.47 7.71
CA HIS A 363 0.40 6.68 9.12
C HIS A 363 1.41 7.58 9.89
N ARG A 364 2.66 7.71 9.42
CA ARG A 364 3.66 8.65 9.94
C ARG A 364 3.35 10.10 9.55
N PHE A 365 2.68 10.29 8.41
CA PHE A 365 2.39 11.62 7.84
C PHE A 365 0.97 12.10 8.16
N ALA A 366 0.05 11.18 8.41
CA ALA A 366 -1.31 11.46 8.85
C ALA A 366 -1.74 10.46 9.94
N PRO A 367 -1.13 10.50 11.14
CA PRO A 367 -1.53 9.63 12.25
C PRO A 367 -2.96 9.91 12.71
N SER A 368 -3.64 8.89 13.24
CA SER A 368 -5.00 9.01 13.78
C SER A 368 -5.05 9.61 15.18
N ALA A 369 -4.04 9.36 16.01
CA ALA A 369 -4.03 9.72 17.43
C ALA A 369 -3.60 11.19 17.69
N GLU A 370 -2.80 11.76 16.81
CA GLU A 370 -2.27 13.12 16.95
C GLU A 370 -2.26 13.85 15.62
N LYS A 371 -2.18 15.18 15.67
CA LYS A 371 -2.01 16.02 14.47
C LYS A 371 -0.54 16.38 14.34
N VAL A 372 0.05 16.03 13.21
CA VAL A 372 1.43 16.39 12.84
C VAL A 372 1.44 17.42 11.70
N SER A 373 2.60 17.98 11.37
CA SER A 373 2.72 19.06 10.38
C SER A 373 2.13 18.70 9.01
N SER A 374 2.21 17.43 8.60
CA SER A 374 1.69 16.94 7.32
C SER A 374 0.21 16.54 7.34
N SER A 375 -0.43 16.43 8.51
CA SER A 375 -1.81 15.96 8.60
C SER A 375 -2.79 16.85 7.85
N ALA A 376 -2.59 18.17 7.85
CA ALA A 376 -3.48 19.11 7.16
C ALA A 376 -3.43 18.91 5.64
N ILE A 377 -2.23 18.94 5.06
CA ILE A 377 -2.06 18.79 3.60
C ILE A 377 -2.46 17.39 3.12
N MET A 378 -2.21 16.33 3.91
CA MET A 378 -2.66 14.98 3.58
C MET A 378 -4.19 14.90 3.46
N ARG A 379 -4.94 15.52 4.40
CA ARG A 379 -6.41 15.59 4.33
C ARG A 379 -6.88 16.43 3.13
N THR A 380 -6.23 17.56 2.87
CA THR A 380 -6.55 18.39 1.69
C THR A 380 -6.31 17.63 0.37
N LEU A 381 -5.20 16.92 0.25
CA LEU A 381 -4.90 16.09 -0.92
C LEU A 381 -5.92 14.97 -1.09
N ALA A 382 -6.32 14.31 -0.01
CA ALA A 382 -7.32 13.25 -0.04
C ALA A 382 -8.72 13.78 -0.42
N ALA A 383 -9.09 14.99 0.02
CA ALA A 383 -10.41 15.56 -0.25
C ALA A 383 -10.51 16.29 -1.61
N GLU A 384 -9.42 16.92 -2.05
CA GLU A 384 -9.44 17.83 -3.21
C GLU A 384 -8.47 17.44 -4.32
N GLY A 385 -7.47 16.59 -4.05
CA GLY A 385 -6.40 16.26 -4.98
C GLY A 385 -6.90 15.72 -6.32
N ARG A 386 -7.97 14.90 -6.29
CA ARG A 386 -8.64 14.38 -7.48
C ARG A 386 -9.06 15.49 -8.45
N LYS A 387 -9.62 16.59 -7.95
CA LYS A 387 -10.10 17.73 -8.77
C LYS A 387 -8.98 18.35 -9.59
N PHE A 388 -7.75 18.22 -9.10
CA PHE A 388 -6.55 18.78 -9.71
C PHE A 388 -5.66 17.69 -10.32
N GLY A 389 -6.17 16.48 -10.56
CA GLY A 389 -5.39 15.40 -11.21
C GLY A 389 -4.24 14.85 -10.35
N ILE A 390 -4.37 14.88 -9.03
CA ILE A 390 -3.46 14.20 -8.12
C ILE A 390 -4.11 12.88 -7.69
N CYS A 391 -3.48 11.75 -8.00
CA CYS A 391 -3.84 10.47 -7.41
C CYS A 391 -2.98 10.24 -6.17
N LEU A 392 -3.56 10.41 -4.97
CA LEU A 392 -2.93 10.02 -3.72
C LEU A 392 -2.97 8.49 -3.57
N VAL A 393 -1.80 7.89 -3.35
CA VAL A 393 -1.64 6.48 -3.01
C VAL A 393 -1.05 6.39 -1.60
N VAL A 394 -1.82 5.89 -0.64
CA VAL A 394 -1.37 5.73 0.75
C VAL A 394 -0.96 4.28 1.00
N VAL A 395 0.24 4.09 1.52
CA VAL A 395 0.76 2.76 1.83
C VAL A 395 0.96 2.69 3.33
N SER A 396 0.43 1.65 3.98
CA SER A 396 0.59 1.51 5.42
C SER A 396 0.49 0.07 5.88
N GLN A 397 1.31 -0.27 6.85
CA GLN A 397 1.19 -1.53 7.60
C GLN A 397 0.22 -1.47 8.78
N ARG A 398 -0.20 -0.27 9.18
CA ARG A 398 -1.12 0.00 10.30
C ARG A 398 -2.25 0.93 9.86
N PRO A 399 -3.27 0.45 9.14
CA PRO A 399 -4.41 1.28 8.75
C PRO A 399 -5.17 1.86 9.96
N SER A 400 -5.21 1.18 11.12
CA SER A 400 -5.81 1.72 12.35
C SER A 400 -5.10 2.96 12.91
N ARG A 401 -3.82 3.14 12.57
CA ARG A 401 -3.02 4.32 12.95
C ARG A 401 -3.08 5.45 11.92
N LEU A 402 -3.74 5.24 10.78
CA LEU A 402 -3.92 6.24 9.74
C LEU A 402 -5.21 7.03 9.99
N ASP A 403 -5.14 8.34 9.74
CA ASP A 403 -6.28 9.26 9.79
C ASP A 403 -7.49 8.71 9.01
N SER A 404 -8.66 8.74 9.65
CA SER A 404 -9.91 8.20 9.06
C SER A 404 -10.29 8.89 7.78
N THR A 405 -10.15 10.22 7.74
CA THR A 405 -10.54 10.99 6.57
C THR A 405 -9.62 10.70 5.40
N VAL A 406 -8.30 10.59 5.64
CA VAL A 406 -7.36 10.21 4.58
C VAL A 406 -7.68 8.81 4.04
N LEU A 407 -7.89 7.82 4.93
CA LEU A 407 -8.18 6.45 4.52
C LEU A 407 -9.55 6.31 3.84
N SER A 408 -10.60 6.94 4.35
CA SER A 408 -11.96 6.84 3.79
C SER A 408 -12.10 7.51 2.42
N GLN A 409 -11.21 8.45 2.09
CA GLN A 409 -11.16 9.06 0.75
C GLN A 409 -10.37 8.22 -0.25
N CYS A 410 -9.69 7.15 0.20
CA CYS A 410 -9.09 6.15 -0.67
C CYS A 410 -10.15 5.09 -1.02
N VAL A 411 -10.91 5.35 -2.08
CA VAL A 411 -12.04 4.51 -2.47
C VAL A 411 -11.57 3.13 -2.91
N THR A 412 -10.48 3.07 -3.69
CA THR A 412 -9.88 1.80 -4.09
C THR A 412 -8.92 1.31 -3.02
N ASN A 413 -9.10 0.08 -2.57
CA ASN A 413 -8.34 -0.55 -1.50
C ASN A 413 -7.71 -1.84 -2.02
N ILE A 414 -6.38 -1.92 -1.95
CA ILE A 414 -5.62 -3.14 -2.20
C ILE A 414 -5.10 -3.64 -0.87
N VAL A 415 -5.65 -4.75 -0.42
CA VAL A 415 -5.42 -5.31 0.90
C VAL A 415 -4.71 -6.65 0.76
N MET A 416 -3.50 -6.72 1.30
CA MET A 416 -2.71 -7.93 1.40
C MET A 416 -2.92 -8.57 2.78
N LYS A 417 -2.07 -9.54 3.14
CA LYS A 417 -2.14 -10.20 4.45
C LYS A 417 -2.16 -9.18 5.62
N VAL A 418 -3.18 -9.26 6.46
CA VAL A 418 -3.35 -8.46 7.71
C VAL A 418 -3.81 -9.38 8.82
N LYS A 419 -3.24 -9.26 10.03
CA LYS A 419 -3.54 -10.12 11.19
C LYS A 419 -4.18 -9.39 12.37
N ASN A 420 -3.90 -8.10 12.53
CA ASN A 420 -4.32 -7.36 13.70
C ASN A 420 -5.84 -7.07 13.62
N PRO A 421 -6.62 -7.39 14.67
CA PRO A 421 -8.07 -7.19 14.64
C PRO A 421 -8.50 -5.75 14.43
N MET A 422 -7.81 -4.77 15.03
CA MET A 422 -8.14 -3.34 14.84
C MET A 422 -7.89 -2.91 13.40
N ASP A 423 -6.83 -3.43 12.77
CA ASP A 423 -6.54 -3.15 11.36
C ASP A 423 -7.59 -3.80 10.44
N LEU A 424 -8.07 -5.01 10.75
CA LEU A 424 -9.16 -5.65 10.01
C LEU A 424 -10.47 -4.87 10.10
N THR A 425 -10.86 -4.46 11.32
CA THR A 425 -12.04 -3.62 11.54
C THR A 425 -11.93 -2.32 10.74
N ARG A 426 -10.74 -1.70 10.76
CA ARG A 426 -10.51 -0.45 10.04
C ARG A 426 -10.64 -0.59 8.53
N ILE A 427 -10.13 -1.68 7.95
CA ILE A 427 -10.26 -1.99 6.52
C ILE A 427 -11.73 -2.19 6.14
N ARG A 428 -12.49 -2.89 6.99
CA ARG A 428 -13.92 -3.12 6.77
C ARG A 428 -14.72 -1.82 6.80
N GLU A 429 -14.39 -0.90 7.71
CA GLU A 429 -15.05 0.41 7.81
C GLU A 429 -14.73 1.35 6.65
N SER A 430 -13.56 1.21 6.02
CA SER A 430 -13.14 2.06 4.90
C SER A 430 -13.48 1.50 3.52
N ALA A 431 -13.79 0.22 3.41
CA ALA A 431 -14.04 -0.45 2.13
C ALA A 431 -15.54 -0.56 1.83
N GLU A 432 -15.92 -0.13 0.63
CA GLU A 432 -17.24 -0.41 0.07
C GLU A 432 -17.29 -1.84 -0.49
N ASN A 433 -18.48 -2.45 -0.49
CA ASN A 433 -18.76 -3.74 -1.14
C ASN A 433 -17.90 -4.93 -0.66
N VAL A 434 -17.56 -4.96 0.64
CA VAL A 434 -16.89 -6.10 1.27
C VAL A 434 -17.72 -6.70 2.40
N THR A 435 -17.80 -8.03 2.43
CA THR A 435 -18.45 -8.76 3.53
C THR A 435 -17.44 -9.05 4.65
N GLU A 436 -17.94 -9.13 5.90
CA GLU A 436 -17.15 -9.53 7.07
C GLU A 436 -16.39 -10.85 6.83
N GLU A 437 -17.04 -11.78 6.13
CA GLU A 437 -16.50 -13.10 5.82
C GLU A 437 -15.32 -13.06 4.83
N VAL A 438 -15.25 -12.05 3.96
CA VAL A 438 -14.08 -11.81 3.10
C VAL A 438 -12.92 -11.23 3.92
N VAL A 439 -13.19 -10.22 4.77
CA VAL A 439 -12.17 -9.58 5.62
C VAL A 439 -11.53 -10.57 6.60
N ARG A 440 -12.34 -11.47 7.20
CA ARG A 440 -11.85 -12.52 8.12
C ARG A 440 -10.84 -13.49 7.49
N LYS A 441 -10.71 -13.51 6.17
CA LYS A 441 -9.75 -14.36 5.45
C LYS A 441 -8.39 -13.71 5.22
N LEU A 442 -8.29 -12.38 5.31
CA LEU A 442 -7.03 -11.65 5.13
C LEU A 442 -5.85 -12.20 5.98
N PRO A 443 -6.05 -12.68 7.23
CA PRO A 443 -4.97 -13.29 8.01
C PRO A 443 -4.37 -14.56 7.38
N ARG A 444 -5.14 -15.27 6.55
CA ARG A 444 -4.76 -16.52 5.89
C ARG A 444 -4.09 -16.30 4.54
N PHE A 445 -4.01 -15.07 4.04
CA PHE A 445 -3.35 -14.79 2.77
C PHE A 445 -1.88 -15.18 2.83
N GLU A 446 -1.38 -15.68 1.71
CA GLU A 446 0.05 -15.94 1.51
C GLU A 446 0.78 -14.66 1.07
N LYS A 447 2.12 -14.72 1.11
CA LYS A 447 2.94 -13.62 0.57
C LYS A 447 2.61 -13.41 -0.92
N GLY A 448 2.42 -12.16 -1.33
CA GLY A 448 2.06 -11.78 -2.69
C GLY A 448 0.59 -12.02 -3.05
N GLU A 449 -0.26 -12.49 -2.13
CA GLU A 449 -1.71 -12.46 -2.34
C GLU A 449 -2.29 -11.11 -1.90
N ALA A 450 -3.25 -10.64 -2.68
CA ALA A 450 -3.95 -9.37 -2.47
C ALA A 450 -5.43 -9.52 -2.81
N LEU A 451 -6.22 -8.64 -2.22
CA LEU A 451 -7.64 -8.45 -2.47
C LEU A 451 -7.81 -7.00 -2.91
N ILE A 452 -8.40 -6.78 -4.08
CA ILE A 452 -8.79 -5.43 -4.51
C ILE A 452 -10.30 -5.23 -4.31
N MET A 453 -10.66 -4.05 -3.81
CA MET A 453 -12.02 -3.64 -3.48
C MET A 453 -12.17 -2.13 -3.73
N GLY A 454 -13.41 -1.66 -3.80
CA GLY A 454 -13.76 -0.24 -3.97
C GLY A 454 -14.64 -0.01 -5.20
N GLU A 455 -15.17 1.19 -5.35
CA GLU A 455 -16.16 1.52 -6.38
C GLU A 455 -15.71 1.21 -7.82
N ALA A 456 -14.41 1.31 -8.12
CA ALA A 456 -13.83 0.92 -9.41
C ALA A 456 -13.97 -0.59 -9.71
N PHE A 457 -14.14 -1.41 -8.67
CA PHE A 457 -14.25 -2.86 -8.69
C PHE A 457 -15.55 -3.28 -8.00
N PRO A 458 -16.67 -3.39 -8.74
CA PRO A 458 -18.00 -3.69 -8.19
C PRO A 458 -18.02 -4.96 -7.31
N ILE A 459 -17.08 -5.88 -7.54
CA ILE A 459 -16.89 -7.05 -6.68
C ILE A 459 -15.44 -7.14 -6.21
N SER A 460 -15.24 -7.72 -5.03
CA SER A 460 -13.90 -7.96 -4.51
C SER A 460 -13.17 -9.06 -5.32
N ILE A 461 -11.94 -8.77 -5.76
CA ILE A 461 -11.15 -9.71 -6.57
C ILE A 461 -9.90 -10.10 -5.79
N ARG A 462 -9.77 -11.40 -5.50
CA ARG A 462 -8.55 -11.97 -4.91
C ARG A 462 -7.59 -12.40 -6.02
N PHE A 463 -6.35 -11.98 -5.91
CA PHE A 463 -5.30 -12.28 -6.88
C PHE A 463 -3.94 -12.48 -6.22
N LYS A 464 -3.06 -13.21 -6.91
CA LYS A 464 -1.63 -13.31 -6.64
C LYS A 464 -0.89 -12.36 -7.55
N VAL A 465 -0.11 -11.46 -6.96
CA VAL A 465 0.78 -10.56 -7.69
C VAL A 465 1.77 -11.39 -8.51
N ARG A 466 1.95 -11.05 -9.79
CA ARG A 466 2.86 -11.79 -10.67
C ARG A 466 4.31 -11.65 -10.19
N SER A 467 5.11 -12.69 -10.40
CA SER A 467 6.48 -12.80 -9.86
C SER A 467 7.58 -12.35 -10.81
N ASP A 468 7.25 -11.97 -12.04
CA ASP A 468 8.14 -11.59 -13.14
C ASP A 468 8.42 -10.07 -13.20
N ARG A 469 8.41 -9.41 -12.03
CA ARG A 469 8.82 -8.01 -11.88
C ARG A 469 10.26 -7.82 -12.42
N LYS A 470 10.48 -6.76 -13.21
CA LYS A 470 11.77 -6.52 -13.89
C LYS A 470 12.73 -5.67 -13.08
N THR A 471 12.21 -4.68 -12.36
CA THR A 471 12.99 -3.77 -11.50
C THR A 471 13.32 -4.43 -10.18
N GLU A 472 14.45 -4.04 -9.61
CA GLU A 472 14.90 -4.50 -8.31
C GLU A 472 13.99 -4.03 -7.17
N HIS A 473 13.92 -4.80 -6.09
CA HIS A 473 13.18 -4.42 -4.89
C HIS A 473 14.14 -4.21 -3.71
N GLY A 474 13.91 -3.14 -2.94
CA GLY A 474 14.58 -2.90 -1.66
C GLY A 474 14.01 -3.77 -0.53
N GLY A 475 14.62 -3.72 0.66
CA GLY A 475 14.10 -4.41 1.84
C GLY A 475 14.27 -5.93 1.81
N ARG A 476 15.37 -6.45 1.24
CA ARG A 476 15.74 -7.86 1.47
C ARG A 476 16.00 -8.04 2.96
N ASN A 477 15.43 -9.10 3.55
CA ASN A 477 15.80 -9.49 4.91
C ASN A 477 17.32 -9.72 4.94
N VAL A 478 17.98 -9.12 5.91
CA VAL A 478 19.41 -9.36 6.15
C VAL A 478 19.54 -10.80 6.64
N ASP A 479 20.33 -11.60 5.94
CA ASP A 479 20.80 -12.88 6.47
C ASP A 479 21.86 -12.55 7.52
N PHE A 480 21.46 -12.62 8.79
CA PHE A 480 22.30 -12.21 9.91
C PHE A 480 23.57 -13.05 9.99
N GLU A 481 23.48 -14.37 9.79
CA GLU A 481 24.65 -15.23 9.86
C GLU A 481 25.64 -14.88 8.76
N LYS A 482 25.16 -14.74 7.52
CA LYS A 482 26.01 -14.33 6.41
C LYS A 482 26.62 -12.95 6.65
N ALA A 483 25.84 -11.97 7.10
CA ALA A 483 26.31 -10.61 7.35
C ALA A 483 27.36 -10.57 8.47
N TRP A 484 27.16 -11.33 9.55
CA TRP A 484 28.13 -11.45 10.63
C TRP A 484 29.41 -12.15 10.19
N LEU A 485 29.31 -13.22 9.39
CA LEU A 485 30.48 -13.91 8.86
C LEU A 485 31.28 -13.03 7.90
N GLU A 486 30.61 -12.25 7.03
CA GLU A 486 31.27 -11.29 6.15
C GLU A 486 31.95 -10.15 6.92
N ASP A 487 31.31 -9.63 7.97
CA ASP A 487 31.89 -8.58 8.81
C ASP A 487 33.05 -9.10 9.67
N ALA A 488 32.90 -10.30 10.25
CA ALA A 488 33.97 -10.97 10.98
C ALA A 488 35.19 -11.21 10.08
N ALA A 489 34.99 -11.67 8.84
CA ALA A 489 36.07 -11.85 7.88
C ALA A 489 36.75 -10.53 7.50
N LYS A 490 36.00 -9.42 7.35
CA LYS A 490 36.58 -8.09 7.07
C LYS A 490 37.41 -7.54 8.23
N ASN A 491 37.08 -7.90 9.46
CA ASN A 491 37.73 -7.42 10.67
C ASN A 491 38.69 -8.46 11.29
N ASP A 492 39.04 -9.53 10.56
CA ASP A 492 39.88 -10.64 11.04
C ASP A 492 39.42 -11.27 12.37
N ILE A 493 38.12 -11.25 12.64
CA ILE A 493 37.52 -11.83 13.84
C ILE A 493 37.32 -13.34 13.59
N LYS A 494 38.09 -14.17 14.30
CA LYS A 494 37.94 -15.63 14.25
C LYS A 494 36.66 -16.06 14.96
N ARG A 495 36.02 -17.10 14.42
CA ARG A 495 34.89 -17.78 15.08
C ARG A 495 35.39 -18.36 16.40
N PHE A 496 34.73 -18.03 17.51
CA PHE A 496 35.03 -18.58 18.82
C PHE A 496 34.26 -19.90 19.00
N GLU A 497 34.92 -20.91 19.53
CA GLU A 497 34.29 -22.15 19.98
C GLU A 497 34.17 -22.10 21.51
N PHE A 498 32.99 -22.43 22.04
CA PHE A 498 32.85 -22.59 23.49
C PHE A 498 33.77 -23.74 23.94
N PRO A 499 34.50 -23.58 25.06
CA PRO A 499 35.21 -24.70 25.66
C PRO A 499 34.22 -25.83 25.95
N ASP A 500 34.62 -27.07 25.69
CA ASP A 500 33.78 -28.26 25.93
C ASP A 500 33.41 -28.46 27.42
N GLU A 501 34.08 -27.75 28.33
CA GLU A 501 33.84 -27.80 29.78
C GLU A 501 33.42 -26.41 30.29
N LEU A 502 32.15 -26.30 30.69
CA LEU A 502 31.54 -25.16 31.40
C LEU A 502 31.21 -25.55 32.84
#